data_AF-A0AAP9KUR3-F1
#
_entry.id   AF-A0AAP9KUR3-F1
#
_cell.length_a   1.000
_cell.length_b   1.000
_cell.length_c   1.000
_cell.angle_alpha   90.00
_cell.angle_beta   90.00
_cell.angle_gamma   90.00
#
_symmetry.space_group_name_H-M   'P 1'
#
loop_
_entity.id
_entity.type
_entity.pdbx_description
1 polymer ?
#
loop_
_entity_poly.entity_id
_entity_poly.type
_entity_poly.pdbx_seq_one_letter_code
_entity_poly.pdbx_strand_id
1 'polypeptide(L)'
;MNEKPGYYAIIPSDVRYDTRLPSKAPLLYGEITALANKSGSCWASDDYFCRLYGVSRSTVQAWMQALERYGYIIRNVTFKPDSKEIDKRYITLSSAVYPKTGQGYTEKSDKGIPKNRTDNNTSINKNIRASSTLESDFEKLWKLYPKKIGKKPALAAYKRVMSRKKNPATNRQIQDGIVAYRQLINSKGTEKQFIKDGSTFFNQEAWNDYLEVVKEERNEQEARKPKFDPKKTAIAMYIDYNSPDRVLEEIQAQGIPINPEDAKRYIAEYDEGRQQA
;
A
#
# COMPACT_ATOMS: atom_id res chain seq x y z
N MET A 1 6.91 1.95 39.99
CA MET A 1 7.74 1.03 39.17
C MET A 1 9.16 1.12 39.71
N ASN A 2 9.86 0.01 39.84
CA ASN A 2 11.26 0.03 40.25
C ASN A 2 12.06 0.81 39.19
N GLU A 3 12.68 1.94 39.56
CA GLU A 3 13.24 2.90 38.59
C GLU A 3 14.51 2.38 37.89
N LYS A 4 15.07 1.25 38.35
CA LYS A 4 16.24 0.59 37.77
C LYS A 4 16.05 -0.94 37.80
N PRO A 5 15.32 -1.51 36.84
CA PRO A 5 15.20 -2.96 36.74
C PRO A 5 16.59 -3.59 36.48
N GLY A 6 16.98 -4.60 37.25
CA GLY A 6 18.26 -5.32 37.07
C GLY A 6 18.31 -6.25 35.85
N TYR A 7 17.52 -5.96 34.81
CA TYR A 7 17.43 -6.79 33.60
C TYR A 7 18.42 -6.30 32.55
N TYR A 8 19.06 -7.23 31.85
CA TYR A 8 19.92 -6.90 30.73
C TYR A 8 19.09 -6.31 29.58
N ALA A 9 19.50 -5.15 29.10
CA ALA A 9 18.98 -4.56 27.87
C ALA A 9 19.65 -5.23 26.66
N ILE A 10 18.85 -5.56 25.64
CA ILE A 10 19.37 -6.15 24.42
C ILE A 10 19.12 -5.17 23.28
N ILE A 11 20.19 -4.81 22.60
CA ILE A 11 20.16 -3.92 21.44
C ILE A 11 20.72 -4.72 20.25
N PRO A 12 19.86 -5.27 19.39
CA PRO A 12 20.30 -5.98 18.19
C PRO A 12 21.16 -5.10 17.30
N SER A 13 22.06 -5.70 16.51
CA SER A 13 22.96 -4.99 15.59
C SER A 13 22.21 -4.00 14.70
N ASP A 14 21.04 -4.41 14.21
CA ASP A 14 20.20 -3.65 13.29
C ASP A 14 19.63 -2.39 13.94
N VAL A 15 19.56 -2.33 15.27
CA VAL A 15 19.17 -1.12 16.02
C VAL A 15 20.41 -0.35 16.43
N ARG A 16 21.46 -1.05 16.90
CA ARG A 16 22.69 -0.44 17.41
C ARG A 16 23.44 0.37 16.35
N TYR A 17 23.45 -0.12 15.10
CA TYR A 17 24.21 0.47 14.01
C TYR A 17 23.36 1.21 12.97
N ASP A 18 22.05 1.37 13.20
CA ASP A 18 21.21 2.15 12.28
C ASP A 18 21.49 3.64 12.43
N THR A 19 22.23 4.20 11.47
CA THR A 19 22.61 5.61 11.41
C THR A 19 21.42 6.54 11.15
N ARG A 20 20.26 6.02 10.77
CA ARG A 20 19.01 6.80 10.59
C ARG A 20 18.32 7.10 11.93
N LEU A 21 18.67 6.38 12.99
CA LEU A 21 18.14 6.62 14.33
C LEU A 21 18.85 7.80 15.00
N PRO A 22 18.13 8.65 15.74
CA PRO A 22 18.75 9.64 16.62
C PRO A 22 19.71 8.97 17.62
N SER A 23 20.83 9.64 17.97
CA SER A 23 21.99 9.01 18.63
C SER A 23 21.69 8.15 19.87
N LYS A 24 20.71 8.53 20.71
CA LYS A 24 20.34 7.78 21.93
C LYS A 24 19.07 6.91 21.77
N ALA A 25 18.42 6.93 20.61
CA ALA A 25 17.25 6.09 20.35
C ALA A 25 17.54 4.58 20.44
N PRO A 26 18.72 4.05 20.06
CA PRO A 26 19.07 2.65 20.30
C PRO A 26 19.12 2.27 21.79
N LEU A 27 19.52 3.20 22.68
CA LEU A 27 19.49 2.98 24.13
C LEU A 27 18.04 2.93 24.65
N LEU A 28 17.18 3.83 24.16
CA LEU A 28 15.74 3.82 24.45
C LEU A 28 15.11 2.48 24.04
N TYR A 29 15.50 1.94 22.89
CA TYR A 29 15.08 0.61 22.47
C TYR A 29 15.51 -0.47 23.47
N GLY A 30 16.78 -0.46 23.91
CA GLY A 30 17.28 -1.37 24.93
C GLY A 30 16.45 -1.36 26.21
N GLU A 31 16.07 -0.18 26.70
CA GLU A 31 15.18 -0.06 27.87
C GLU A 31 13.78 -0.62 27.60
N ILE A 32 13.21 -0.34 26.43
CA ILE A 32 11.92 -0.91 26.03
C ILE A 32 12.00 -2.45 26.02
N THR A 33 13.10 -3.04 25.55
CA THR A 33 13.27 -4.52 25.58
C THR A 33 13.34 -5.07 27.00
N ALA A 34 14.11 -4.43 27.88
CA ALA A 34 14.25 -4.84 29.28
C ALA A 34 12.89 -4.76 30.01
N LEU A 35 12.13 -3.69 29.78
CA LEU A 35 10.82 -3.47 30.39
C LEU A 35 9.72 -4.36 29.81
N ALA A 36 9.82 -4.76 28.54
CA ALA A 36 8.87 -5.67 27.90
C ALA A 36 9.10 -7.15 28.24
N ASN A 37 10.23 -7.51 28.86
CA ASN A 37 10.67 -8.90 29.04
C ASN A 37 9.66 -9.77 29.83
N LYS A 38 9.00 -9.22 30.86
CA LYS A 38 8.08 -10.00 31.72
C LYS A 38 6.66 -10.15 31.15
N SER A 39 6.17 -9.12 30.46
CA SER A 39 4.75 -8.99 30.04
C SER A 39 4.58 -9.02 28.52
N GLY A 40 5.66 -9.10 27.75
CA GLY A 40 5.66 -8.95 26.30
C GLY A 40 5.36 -7.51 25.83
N SER A 41 5.21 -6.55 26.75
CA SER A 41 4.86 -5.16 26.45
C SER A 41 5.45 -4.22 27.49
N CYS A 42 6.02 -3.11 27.04
CA CYS A 42 6.50 -2.02 27.88
C CYS A 42 5.36 -1.03 28.14
N TRP A 43 5.15 -0.70 29.42
CA TRP A 43 4.10 0.22 29.90
C TRP A 43 4.67 1.54 30.45
N ALA A 44 5.95 1.81 30.19
CA ALA A 44 6.60 3.01 30.70
C ALA A 44 6.05 4.30 30.06
N SER A 45 5.88 5.32 30.90
CA SER A 45 5.44 6.65 30.50
C SER A 45 6.57 7.44 29.83
N ASP A 46 6.23 8.53 29.14
CA ASP A 46 7.26 9.46 28.63
C ASP A 46 8.09 10.02 29.78
N ASP A 47 7.42 10.33 30.89
CA ASP A 47 8.03 10.89 32.11
C ASP A 47 9.10 9.96 32.71
N TYR A 48 8.86 8.64 32.70
CA TYR A 48 9.87 7.65 33.08
C TYR A 48 11.15 7.79 32.24
N PHE A 49 11.02 7.82 30.91
CA PHE A 49 12.18 7.94 30.03
C PHE A 49 12.84 9.33 30.10
N CYS A 50 12.07 10.39 30.34
CA CYS A 50 12.59 11.73 30.55
C CYS A 50 13.51 11.77 31.78
N ARG A 51 13.07 11.20 32.91
CA ARG A 51 13.89 11.08 34.12
C ARG A 51 15.11 10.20 33.89
N LEU A 52 14.95 9.06 33.23
CA LEU A 52 16.04 8.11 32.98
C LEU A 52 17.18 8.70 32.14
N TYR A 53 16.85 9.46 31.09
CA TYR A 53 17.85 10.02 30.18
C TYR A 53 18.21 11.49 30.45
N GLY A 54 17.50 12.17 31.35
CA GLY A 54 17.67 13.59 31.62
C GLY A 54 17.34 14.45 30.40
N VAL A 55 16.31 14.10 29.63
CA VAL A 55 15.92 14.80 28.40
C VAL A 55 14.46 15.24 28.42
N SER A 56 14.10 16.16 27.53
CA SER A 56 12.73 16.66 27.41
C SER A 56 11.76 15.62 26.84
N ARG A 57 10.47 15.82 27.10
CA ARG A 57 9.39 14.97 26.56
C ARG A 57 9.39 14.92 25.04
N SER A 58 9.62 16.05 24.37
CA SER A 58 9.67 16.11 22.91
C SER A 58 10.83 15.28 22.35
N THR A 59 11.97 15.25 23.04
CA THR A 59 13.12 14.40 22.69
C THR A 59 12.79 12.91 22.78
N VAL A 60 12.20 12.45 23.89
CA VAL A 60 11.76 11.05 24.05
C VAL A 60 10.76 10.68 22.96
N GLN A 61 9.78 11.55 22.69
CA GLN A 61 8.77 11.31 21.67
C GLN A 61 9.36 11.24 20.26
N ALA A 62 10.37 12.06 19.95
CA ALA A 62 11.08 12.02 18.68
C ALA A 62 11.85 10.70 18.50
N TRP A 63 12.55 10.22 19.54
CA TRP A 63 13.22 8.92 19.50
C TRP A 63 12.23 7.77 19.32
N MET A 64 11.10 7.82 20.04
CA MET A 64 10.07 6.79 19.97
C MET A 64 9.36 6.80 18.61
N GLN A 65 9.12 7.97 18.01
CA GLN A 65 8.62 8.10 16.63
C GLN A 65 9.62 7.57 15.61
N ALA A 66 10.92 7.81 15.78
CA ALA A 66 11.94 7.27 14.88
C ALA A 66 11.99 5.74 14.94
N LEU A 67 11.97 5.16 16.14
CA LEU A 67 11.93 3.70 16.33
C LEU A 67 10.68 3.08 15.69
N GLU A 68 9.52 3.74 15.80
CA GLU A 68 8.27 3.31 15.18
C GLU A 68 8.32 3.43 13.65
N ARG A 69 8.76 4.58 13.13
CA ARG A 69 8.91 4.86 11.70
C ARG A 69 9.82 3.86 10.99
N TYR A 70 10.90 3.42 11.65
CA TYR A 70 11.81 2.41 11.08
C TYR A 70 11.42 0.97 11.42
N GLY A 71 10.32 0.78 12.15
CA GLY A 71 9.69 -0.52 12.39
C GLY A 71 10.32 -1.33 13.51
N TYR A 72 11.05 -0.70 14.44
CA TYR A 72 11.67 -1.34 15.59
C TYR A 72 10.68 -1.61 16.72
N ILE A 73 9.69 -0.73 16.91
CA ILE A 73 8.66 -0.85 17.93
C ILE A 73 7.27 -0.60 17.35
N ILE A 74 6.23 -1.09 18.03
CA ILE A 74 4.83 -0.79 17.73
C ILE A 74 4.23 -0.14 18.98
N ARG A 75 3.51 0.98 18.79
CA ARG A 75 2.82 1.68 19.87
C ARG A 75 1.32 1.46 19.75
N ASN A 76 0.69 1.03 20.84
CA ASN A 76 -0.76 0.93 20.95
C ASN A 76 -1.26 1.84 22.06
N VAL A 77 -2.41 2.47 21.81
CA VAL A 77 -3.05 3.41 22.72
C VAL A 77 -4.49 2.97 22.93
N THR A 78 -4.91 2.82 24.18
CA THR A 78 -6.30 2.62 24.57
C THR A 78 -6.85 3.95 25.10
N PHE A 79 -8.11 4.22 24.80
CA PHE A 79 -8.82 5.42 25.23
C PHE A 79 -9.79 5.07 26.36
N LYS A 80 -10.11 6.04 27.21
CA LYS A 80 -11.16 5.86 28.22
C LYS A 80 -12.51 5.67 27.51
N PRO A 81 -13.46 4.92 28.09
CA PRO A 81 -14.81 4.83 27.55
C PRO A 81 -15.39 6.24 27.35
N ASP A 82 -15.94 6.49 26.17
CA ASP A 82 -16.62 7.74 25.79
C ASP A 82 -15.76 9.02 25.91
N SER A 83 -14.43 8.91 25.77
CA SER A 83 -13.53 10.06 25.76
C SER A 83 -12.41 9.90 24.73
N LYS A 84 -11.91 11.02 24.20
CA LYS A 84 -10.66 11.08 23.42
C LYS A 84 -9.41 11.08 24.30
N GLU A 85 -9.59 11.00 25.62
CA GLU A 85 -8.50 10.93 26.59
C GLU A 85 -7.86 9.53 26.58
N ILE A 86 -6.53 9.52 26.51
CA ILE A 86 -5.73 8.29 26.52
C ILE A 86 -5.84 7.65 27.90
N ASP A 87 -6.32 6.41 27.96
CA ASP A 87 -6.35 5.60 29.17
C ASP A 87 -4.98 4.96 29.42
N LYS A 88 -4.48 4.18 28.45
CA LYS A 88 -3.18 3.51 28.57
C LYS A 88 -2.46 3.47 27.24
N ARG A 89 -1.13 3.50 27.31
CA ARG A 89 -0.24 3.22 26.19
C ARG A 89 0.61 2.02 26.52
N TYR A 90 0.75 1.10 25.58
CA TYR A 90 1.73 0.02 25.67
C TYR A 90 2.54 -0.08 24.38
N ILE A 91 3.80 -0.45 24.53
CA ILE A 91 4.78 -0.54 23.46
C ILE A 91 5.19 -2.00 23.33
N THR A 92 5.05 -2.58 22.15
CA THR A 92 5.52 -3.93 21.85
C THR A 92 6.75 -3.86 20.96
N LEU A 93 7.64 -4.82 21.14
CA LEU A 93 8.75 -5.02 20.22
C LEU A 93 8.19 -5.51 18.88
N SER A 94 8.63 -4.91 17.79
CA SER A 94 8.29 -5.42 16.46
C SER A 94 8.92 -6.81 16.31
N SER A 95 8.10 -7.82 15.98
CA SER A 95 8.54 -9.21 15.82
C SER A 95 9.61 -9.40 14.73
N ALA A 96 9.85 -8.36 13.90
CA ALA A 96 10.89 -8.32 12.87
C ALA A 96 12.31 -8.13 13.41
N VAL A 97 12.48 -7.77 14.69
CA VAL A 97 13.78 -7.46 15.31
C VAL A 97 14.11 -8.42 16.47
N TYR A 98 13.12 -9.20 16.90
CA TYR A 98 13.23 -10.13 18.01
C TYR A 98 12.50 -11.45 17.68
N PRO A 99 13.22 -12.58 17.52
CA PRO A 99 12.58 -13.90 17.55
C PRO A 99 12.05 -14.15 18.96
N LYS A 100 10.84 -14.73 19.08
CA LYS A 100 10.28 -15.16 20.36
C LYS A 100 11.25 -16.15 21.03
N THR A 101 12.05 -15.70 21.99
CA THR A 101 12.80 -16.58 22.89
C THR A 101 11.92 -16.82 24.12
N GLY A 102 10.97 -17.74 23.93
CA GLY A 102 10.17 -18.32 24.99
C GLY A 102 10.44 -19.82 25.06
N GLN A 103 11.69 -20.21 25.27
CA GLN A 103 12.08 -21.52 25.79
C GLN A 103 13.48 -21.37 26.37
N GLY A 104 13.56 -21.42 27.71
CA GLY A 104 14.81 -21.41 28.43
C GLY A 104 15.71 -22.56 28.00
N TYR A 105 17.01 -22.34 28.12
CA TYR A 105 18.01 -23.37 27.98
C TYR A 105 17.72 -24.51 28.96
N THR A 106 17.14 -25.61 28.46
CA THR A 106 17.20 -26.90 29.14
C THR A 106 18.37 -27.68 28.54
N GLU A 107 19.37 -27.86 29.40
CA GLU A 107 20.27 -28.99 29.55
C GLU A 107 20.95 -29.61 28.31
N LYS A 108 22.28 -29.44 28.35
CA LYS A 108 23.35 -30.34 27.91
C LYS A 108 22.92 -31.57 27.09
N SER A 109 23.43 -31.65 25.86
CA SER A 109 23.86 -32.92 25.29
C SER A 109 25.25 -32.76 24.67
N ASP A 110 26.13 -33.62 25.17
CA ASP A 110 27.49 -33.87 24.74
C ASP A 110 27.48 -34.59 23.38
N LYS A 111 28.20 -34.03 22.38
CA LYS A 111 28.97 -34.71 21.30
C LYS A 111 29.12 -33.86 20.03
N GLY A 112 30.38 -33.50 19.74
CA GLY A 112 30.93 -33.44 18.38
C GLY A 112 30.72 -32.16 17.56
N ILE A 113 31.77 -31.33 17.45
CA ILE A 113 31.91 -30.27 16.44
C ILE A 113 32.20 -30.90 15.08
N PRO A 114 31.50 -30.54 13.99
CA PRO A 114 32.10 -30.50 12.67
C PRO A 114 32.36 -29.05 12.27
N LYS A 115 33.65 -28.73 12.07
CA LYS A 115 34.09 -27.57 11.31
C LYS A 115 33.57 -27.73 9.88
N ASN A 116 32.61 -26.91 9.49
CA ASN A 116 32.54 -26.38 8.13
C ASN A 116 31.91 -24.99 8.15
N ARG A 117 32.76 -24.01 7.85
CA ARG A 117 32.38 -22.65 7.47
C ARG A 117 31.64 -22.73 6.13
N THR A 118 30.38 -22.35 6.14
CA THR A 118 29.75 -21.65 5.03
C THR A 118 28.87 -20.55 5.61
N ASP A 119 29.15 -19.34 5.18
CA ASP A 119 28.54 -18.09 5.63
C ASP A 119 27.03 -18.01 5.35
N ASN A 120 26.41 -17.07 6.09
CA ASN A 120 25.28 -16.24 5.69
C ASN A 120 23.84 -16.70 6.08
N ASN A 121 23.46 -16.42 7.33
CA ASN A 121 22.06 -16.38 7.76
C ASN A 121 21.44 -14.99 7.43
N THR A 122 21.27 -14.69 6.14
CA THR A 122 20.67 -13.41 5.66
C THR A 122 19.32 -13.64 4.95
N SER A 123 18.93 -14.90 4.70
CA SER A 123 17.70 -15.26 3.98
C SER A 123 16.45 -15.38 4.87
N ILE A 124 16.60 -15.66 6.17
CA ILE A 124 15.46 -15.85 7.08
C ILE A 124 14.81 -14.51 7.45
N ASN A 125 15.61 -13.48 7.73
CA ASN A 125 15.11 -12.15 8.18
C ASN A 125 14.44 -11.35 7.03
N LYS A 126 14.93 -11.49 5.79
CA LYS A 126 14.30 -10.90 4.59
C LYS A 126 12.92 -11.50 4.30
N ASN A 127 12.72 -12.79 4.61
CA ASN A 127 11.48 -13.51 4.38
C ASN A 127 10.39 -13.13 5.40
N ILE A 128 10.74 -12.88 6.66
CA ILE A 128 9.77 -12.46 7.71
C ILE A 128 9.26 -11.03 7.47
N ARG A 129 10.16 -10.08 7.14
CA ARG A 129 9.75 -8.69 6.81
C ARG A 129 8.89 -8.65 5.55
N ALA A 130 9.29 -9.38 4.50
CA ALA A 130 8.48 -9.53 3.30
C ALA A 130 7.11 -10.15 3.63
N SER A 131 7.06 -11.21 4.44
CA SER A 131 5.83 -11.83 4.96
C SER A 131 5.15 -11.04 6.09
N SER A 132 5.38 -9.73 6.25
CA SER A 132 4.54 -8.88 7.11
C SER A 132 3.99 -7.72 6.30
N THR A 133 4.80 -7.21 5.37
CA THR A 133 4.38 -6.27 4.33
C THR A 133 3.36 -6.91 3.38
N LEU A 134 3.59 -8.16 2.96
CA LEU A 134 2.67 -8.92 2.10
C LEU A 134 1.29 -9.09 2.74
N GLU A 135 1.23 -9.39 4.04
CA GLU A 135 -0.02 -9.55 4.79
C GLU A 135 -0.79 -8.24 4.89
N SER A 136 -0.10 -7.15 5.19
CA SER A 136 -0.69 -5.81 5.22
C SER A 136 -1.24 -5.41 3.85
N ASP A 137 -0.48 -5.65 2.78
CA ASP A 137 -0.88 -5.30 1.43
C ASP A 137 -2.02 -6.19 0.93
N PHE A 138 -1.99 -7.48 1.23
CA PHE A 138 -3.11 -8.38 1.02
C PHE A 138 -4.36 -7.90 1.74
N GLU A 139 -4.26 -7.41 2.98
CA GLU A 139 -5.42 -6.93 3.73
C GLU A 139 -6.08 -5.71 3.05
N LYS A 140 -5.28 -4.83 2.44
CA LYS A 140 -5.80 -3.70 1.63
C LYS A 140 -6.55 -4.22 0.41
N LEU A 141 -5.98 -5.17 -0.33
CA LEU A 141 -6.64 -5.79 -1.50
C LEU A 141 -7.90 -6.56 -1.11
N TRP A 142 -7.86 -7.30 0.00
CA TRP A 142 -8.96 -8.08 0.53
C TRP A 142 -10.15 -7.20 0.93
N LYS A 143 -9.88 -6.00 1.46
CA LYS A 143 -10.93 -5.03 1.77
C LYS A 143 -11.71 -4.58 0.53
N LEU A 144 -11.04 -4.49 -0.62
CA LEU A 144 -11.63 -4.09 -1.90
C LEU A 144 -12.48 -5.19 -2.55
N TYR A 145 -12.21 -6.47 -2.25
CA TYR A 145 -12.88 -7.59 -2.94
C TYR A 145 -14.36 -7.76 -2.50
N PRO A 146 -15.31 -7.94 -3.44
CA PRO A 146 -16.75 -7.93 -3.14
C PRO A 146 -17.24 -9.16 -2.37
N LYS A 147 -16.65 -10.35 -2.55
CA LYS A 147 -17.10 -11.60 -1.90
C LYS A 147 -15.97 -12.25 -1.08
N LYS A 148 -15.93 -11.93 0.22
CA LYS A 148 -14.80 -12.22 1.12
C LYS A 148 -14.83 -13.64 1.71
N ILE A 149 -14.86 -14.65 0.85
CA ILE A 149 -14.87 -16.07 1.23
C ILE A 149 -13.48 -16.69 0.98
N GLY A 150 -13.00 -17.48 1.94
CA GLY A 150 -11.73 -18.21 1.82
C GLY A 150 -10.48 -17.34 1.95
N LYS A 151 -10.43 -16.46 2.96
CA LYS A 151 -9.30 -15.54 3.19
C LYS A 151 -7.94 -16.23 3.34
N LYS A 152 -7.87 -17.33 4.10
CA LYS A 152 -6.62 -18.10 4.32
C LYS A 152 -6.04 -18.64 3.00
N PRO A 153 -6.79 -19.37 2.16
CA PRO A 153 -6.28 -19.81 0.86
C PRO A 153 -6.01 -18.66 -0.11
N ALA A 154 -6.78 -17.58 -0.07
CA ALA A 154 -6.50 -16.38 -0.86
C ALA A 154 -5.15 -15.73 -0.50
N LEU A 155 -4.84 -15.59 0.80
CA LEU A 155 -3.55 -15.07 1.27
C LEU A 155 -2.38 -15.97 0.83
N ALA A 156 -2.56 -17.29 0.93
CA ALA A 156 -1.55 -18.24 0.47
C ALA A 156 -1.29 -18.10 -1.04
N ALA A 157 -2.34 -17.90 -1.83
CA ALA A 157 -2.22 -17.66 -3.28
C ALA A 157 -1.52 -16.35 -3.61
N TYR A 158 -1.89 -15.27 -2.93
CA TYR A 158 -1.25 -13.97 -3.06
C TYR A 158 0.26 -14.06 -2.79
N LYS A 159 0.66 -14.66 -1.65
CA LYS A 159 2.09 -14.84 -1.30
C LYS A 159 2.85 -15.61 -2.38
N ARG A 160 2.26 -16.69 -2.90
CA ARG A 160 2.85 -17.53 -3.95
C ARG A 160 3.21 -16.70 -5.17
N VAL A 161 2.29 -15.86 -5.64
CA VAL A 161 2.48 -15.04 -6.84
C VAL A 161 3.51 -13.94 -6.61
N MET A 162 3.51 -13.30 -5.44
CA MET A 162 4.49 -12.27 -5.07
C MET A 162 5.92 -12.82 -4.96
N SER A 163 6.07 -14.10 -4.64
CA SER A 163 7.37 -14.79 -4.53
C SER A 163 7.84 -15.49 -5.81
N ARG A 164 7.08 -15.41 -6.92
CA ARG A 164 7.38 -16.15 -8.15
C ARG A 164 8.65 -15.63 -8.83
N LYS A 165 9.53 -16.53 -9.28
CA LYS A 165 10.79 -16.17 -9.96
C LYS A 165 10.60 -15.58 -11.36
N LYS A 166 9.56 -15.98 -12.08
CA LYS A 166 9.23 -15.52 -13.44
C LYS A 166 7.90 -14.78 -13.40
N ASN A 167 7.87 -13.57 -13.96
CA ASN A 167 6.69 -12.71 -14.06
C ASN A 167 5.87 -12.63 -12.74
N PRO A 168 6.45 -12.15 -11.63
CA PRO A 168 5.69 -11.94 -10.40
C PRO A 168 4.62 -10.88 -10.65
N ALA A 169 3.40 -11.13 -10.17
CA ALA A 169 2.39 -10.07 -10.18
C ALA A 169 2.77 -8.99 -9.17
N THR A 170 2.39 -7.76 -9.48
CA THR A 170 2.52 -6.62 -8.59
C THR A 170 1.20 -6.38 -7.84
N ASN A 171 1.28 -5.77 -6.65
CA ASN A 171 0.09 -5.34 -5.92
C ASN A 171 -0.83 -4.47 -6.76
N ARG A 172 -0.24 -3.61 -7.62
CA ARG A 172 -0.99 -2.74 -8.53
C ARG A 172 -1.78 -3.55 -9.55
N GLN A 173 -1.17 -4.55 -10.20
CA GLN A 173 -1.89 -5.41 -11.16
C GLN A 173 -3.08 -6.13 -10.52
N ILE A 174 -2.89 -6.66 -9.31
CA ILE A 174 -3.98 -7.33 -8.59
C ILE A 174 -5.06 -6.33 -8.19
N GLN A 175 -4.68 -5.14 -7.71
CA GLN A 175 -5.62 -4.06 -7.40
C GLN A 175 -6.44 -3.64 -8.62
N ASP A 176 -5.79 -3.40 -9.75
CA ASP A 176 -6.41 -2.98 -11.00
C ASP A 176 -7.38 -4.06 -11.50
N GLY A 177 -7.00 -5.35 -11.43
CA GLY A 177 -7.90 -6.45 -11.78
C GLY A 177 -9.09 -6.62 -10.82
N ILE A 178 -8.93 -6.34 -9.52
CA ILE A 178 -10.06 -6.31 -8.57
C ILE A 178 -11.03 -5.17 -8.93
N VAL A 179 -10.52 -3.99 -9.25
CA VAL A 179 -11.34 -2.84 -9.66
C VAL A 179 -12.08 -3.13 -10.96
N ALA A 180 -11.39 -3.66 -11.96
CA ALA A 180 -11.97 -4.12 -13.23
C ALA A 180 -13.09 -5.14 -13.00
N TYR A 181 -12.84 -6.15 -12.18
CA TYR A 181 -13.83 -7.18 -11.88
C TYR A 181 -15.08 -6.61 -11.19
N ARG A 182 -14.91 -5.65 -10.27
CA ARG A 182 -16.04 -4.95 -9.63
C ARG A 182 -16.86 -4.14 -10.63
N GLN A 183 -16.21 -3.46 -11.56
CA GLN A 183 -16.89 -2.72 -12.62
C GLN A 183 -17.70 -3.68 -13.51
N LEU A 184 -17.13 -4.82 -13.88
CA LEU A 184 -17.80 -5.86 -14.66
C LEU A 184 -19.03 -6.45 -13.96
N ILE A 185 -18.91 -6.76 -12.66
CA ILE A 185 -20.04 -7.25 -11.84
C ILE A 185 -21.18 -6.23 -11.86
N ASN A 186 -20.85 -4.95 -11.70
CA ASN A 186 -21.83 -3.88 -11.67
C ASN A 186 -22.47 -3.65 -13.04
N SER A 187 -21.69 -3.64 -14.14
CA SER A 187 -22.20 -3.39 -15.49
C SER A 187 -23.10 -4.52 -15.99
N LYS A 188 -22.75 -5.77 -15.68
CA LYS A 188 -23.54 -6.96 -16.05
C LYS A 188 -24.67 -7.27 -15.07
N GLY A 189 -24.80 -6.54 -13.96
CA GLY A 189 -25.80 -6.81 -12.92
C GLY A 189 -25.66 -8.22 -12.31
N THR A 190 -24.42 -8.69 -12.13
CA THR A 190 -24.16 -10.07 -11.70
C THR A 190 -24.62 -10.29 -10.27
N GLU A 191 -25.46 -11.30 -10.04
CA GLU A 191 -25.93 -11.64 -8.70
C GLU A 191 -24.78 -12.13 -7.79
N LYS A 192 -24.91 -11.87 -6.48
CA LYS A 192 -23.87 -12.17 -5.48
C LYS A 192 -23.42 -13.64 -5.46
N GLN A 193 -24.32 -14.57 -5.81
CA GLN A 193 -24.01 -16.00 -5.86
C GLN A 193 -23.02 -16.38 -6.97
N PHE A 194 -23.09 -15.68 -8.10
CA PHE A 194 -22.21 -15.90 -9.26
C PHE A 194 -20.89 -15.12 -9.17
N ILE A 195 -20.75 -14.23 -8.17
CA ILE A 195 -19.46 -13.60 -7.88
C ILE A 195 -18.49 -14.67 -7.37
N LYS A 196 -17.29 -14.73 -7.97
CA LYS A 196 -16.23 -15.66 -7.56
C LYS A 196 -15.88 -15.43 -6.10
N ASP A 197 -15.69 -16.50 -5.36
CA ASP A 197 -15.14 -16.40 -4.00
C ASP A 197 -13.73 -15.80 -4.04
N GLY A 198 -13.36 -15.04 -3.01
CA GLY A 198 -12.02 -14.46 -2.92
C GLY A 198 -10.92 -15.52 -3.03
N SER A 199 -11.09 -16.68 -2.39
CA SER A 199 -10.18 -17.82 -2.58
C SER A 199 -10.04 -18.24 -4.03
N THR A 200 -11.13 -18.28 -4.79
CA THR A 200 -11.14 -18.72 -6.19
C THR A 200 -10.47 -17.68 -7.08
N PHE A 201 -10.80 -16.39 -6.90
CA PHE A 201 -10.21 -15.29 -7.65
C PHE A 201 -8.68 -15.22 -7.49
N PHE A 202 -8.19 -15.30 -6.25
CA PHE A 202 -6.76 -15.22 -6.00
C PHE A 202 -6.01 -16.48 -6.42
N ASN A 203 -6.62 -17.68 -6.30
CA ASN A 203 -5.97 -18.92 -6.72
C ASN A 203 -5.87 -19.07 -8.24
N GLN A 204 -6.90 -18.63 -8.97
CA GLN A 204 -6.93 -18.70 -10.44
C GLN A 204 -6.14 -17.58 -11.11
N GLU A 205 -5.58 -16.63 -10.34
CA GLU A 205 -4.93 -15.44 -10.90
C GLU A 205 -5.87 -14.64 -11.83
N ALA A 206 -7.17 -14.67 -11.52
CA ALA A 206 -8.25 -14.20 -12.39
C ALA A 206 -8.20 -12.70 -12.68
N TRP A 207 -7.38 -11.92 -11.97
CA TRP A 207 -7.13 -10.51 -12.28
C TRP A 207 -6.55 -10.33 -13.69
N ASN A 208 -5.84 -11.32 -14.25
CA ASN A 208 -5.30 -11.24 -15.61
C ASN A 208 -6.43 -11.18 -16.65
N ASP A 209 -7.46 -12.00 -16.48
CA ASP A 209 -8.61 -12.08 -17.41
C ASP A 209 -9.36 -10.74 -17.47
N TYR A 210 -9.52 -10.06 -16.34
CA TYR A 210 -10.29 -8.81 -16.28
C TYR A 210 -9.51 -7.58 -16.74
N LEU A 211 -8.17 -7.64 -16.69
CA LEU A 211 -7.33 -6.58 -17.26
C LEU A 211 -7.39 -6.57 -18.78
N GLU A 212 -7.55 -7.73 -19.41
CA GLU A 212 -7.75 -7.86 -20.86
C GLU A 212 -9.13 -7.34 -21.25
N VAL A 213 -10.20 -7.76 -20.55
CA VAL A 213 -11.56 -7.28 -20.81
C VAL A 213 -11.67 -5.76 -20.69
N VAL A 214 -11.06 -5.12 -19.68
CA VAL A 214 -11.09 -3.66 -19.54
C VAL A 214 -10.27 -2.95 -20.62
N LYS A 215 -9.20 -3.57 -21.14
CA LYS A 215 -8.47 -3.03 -22.29
C LYS A 215 -9.29 -3.14 -23.56
N GLU A 216 -9.92 -4.29 -23.79
CA GLU A 216 -10.81 -4.52 -24.94
C GLU A 216 -12.01 -3.57 -24.89
N GLU A 217 -12.71 -3.47 -23.76
CA GLU A 217 -13.83 -2.54 -23.59
C GLU A 217 -13.41 -1.08 -23.80
N ARG A 218 -12.21 -0.69 -23.35
CA ARG A 218 -11.68 0.67 -23.58
C ARG A 218 -11.33 0.90 -25.03
N ASN A 219 -10.66 -0.05 -25.68
CA ASN A 219 -10.31 0.02 -27.09
C ASN A 219 -11.57 0.04 -27.96
N GLU A 220 -12.59 -0.75 -27.62
CA GLU A 220 -13.90 -0.71 -28.25
C GLU A 220 -14.60 0.62 -28.00
N GLN A 221 -14.58 1.15 -26.77
CA GLN A 221 -15.15 2.47 -26.48
C GLN A 221 -14.42 3.59 -27.23
N GLU A 222 -13.10 3.53 -27.35
CA GLU A 222 -12.29 4.45 -28.15
C GLU A 222 -12.53 4.27 -29.65
N ALA A 223 -12.78 3.05 -30.12
CA ALA A 223 -13.17 2.77 -31.50
C ALA A 223 -14.63 3.19 -31.79
N ARG A 224 -15.50 3.16 -30.78
CA ARG A 224 -16.89 3.64 -30.84
C ARG A 224 -16.98 5.16 -30.69
N LYS A 225 -15.99 5.83 -30.08
CA LYS A 225 -15.90 7.29 -30.13
C LYS A 225 -15.80 7.69 -31.61
N PRO A 226 -16.67 8.57 -32.11
CA PRO A 226 -16.54 9.04 -33.48
C PRO A 226 -15.14 9.59 -33.68
N LYS A 227 -14.44 9.12 -34.72
CA LYS A 227 -13.15 9.69 -35.11
C LYS A 227 -13.31 11.19 -35.25
N PHE A 228 -12.31 11.94 -34.79
CA PHE A 228 -12.29 13.38 -34.92
C PHE A 228 -12.49 13.75 -36.40
N ASP A 229 -13.54 14.52 -36.67
CA ASP A 229 -13.90 15.01 -38.01
C ASP A 229 -13.78 16.54 -37.97
N PRO A 230 -12.70 17.11 -38.56
CA PRO A 230 -12.46 18.54 -38.55
C PRO A 230 -13.63 19.36 -39.09
N LYS A 231 -14.29 18.88 -40.16
CA LYS A 231 -15.41 19.55 -40.80
C LYS A 231 -16.63 19.55 -39.91
N LYS A 232 -17.00 18.38 -39.39
CA LYS A 232 -18.15 18.25 -38.49
C LYS A 232 -17.98 19.05 -37.19
N THR A 233 -16.78 19.07 -36.63
CA THR A 233 -16.47 19.85 -35.43
C THR A 233 -16.53 21.36 -35.69
N ALA A 234 -15.93 21.85 -36.78
CA ALA A 234 -15.98 23.28 -37.12
C ALA A 234 -17.42 23.76 -37.36
N ILE A 235 -18.23 22.97 -38.08
CA ILE A 235 -19.64 23.29 -38.33
C ILE A 235 -20.46 23.28 -37.04
N ALA A 236 -20.24 22.30 -36.14
CA ALA A 236 -20.94 22.25 -34.86
C ALA A 236 -20.62 23.46 -33.97
N MET A 237 -19.34 23.85 -33.87
CA MET A 237 -18.94 25.07 -33.14
C MET A 237 -19.56 26.31 -33.76
N TYR A 238 -19.67 26.36 -35.09
CA TYR A 238 -20.31 27.46 -35.79
C TYR A 238 -21.81 27.53 -35.51
N ILE A 239 -22.51 26.39 -35.45
CA ILE A 239 -23.93 26.33 -35.07
C ILE A 239 -24.13 26.86 -33.64
N ASP A 240 -23.23 26.53 -32.70
CA ASP A 240 -23.33 26.95 -31.30
C ASP A 240 -23.00 28.44 -31.11
N TYR A 241 -21.94 28.93 -31.76
CA TYR A 241 -21.47 30.30 -31.60
C TYR A 241 -22.11 31.30 -32.55
N ASN A 242 -22.65 30.82 -33.68
CA ASN A 242 -23.19 31.62 -34.78
C ASN A 242 -22.24 32.75 -35.23
N SER A 243 -20.94 32.50 -35.18
CA SER A 243 -19.87 33.46 -35.48
C SER A 243 -18.63 32.72 -35.96
N PRO A 244 -18.17 32.92 -37.22
CA PRO A 244 -16.98 32.25 -37.73
C PRO A 244 -15.71 32.68 -36.96
N ASP A 245 -15.59 33.97 -36.64
CA ASP A 245 -14.42 34.51 -35.93
C ASP A 245 -14.26 33.89 -34.54
N ARG A 246 -15.37 33.76 -33.80
CA ARG A 246 -15.36 33.12 -32.48
C ARG A 246 -14.97 31.64 -32.54
N VAL A 247 -15.36 30.93 -33.60
CA VAL A 247 -14.93 29.54 -33.82
C VAL A 247 -13.42 29.46 -34.03
N LEU A 248 -12.84 30.38 -34.80
CA LEU A 248 -11.40 30.41 -35.08
C LEU A 248 -10.58 30.76 -33.84
N GLU A 249 -11.02 31.75 -33.07
CA GLU A 249 -10.42 32.09 -31.77
C GLU A 249 -10.41 30.89 -30.83
N GLU A 250 -11.53 30.17 -30.74
CA GLU A 250 -11.65 29.00 -29.86
C GLU A 250 -10.80 27.81 -30.34
N ILE A 251 -10.72 27.58 -31.66
CA ILE A 251 -9.84 26.56 -32.26
C ILE A 251 -8.38 26.84 -31.88
N GLN A 252 -7.94 28.10 -31.97
CA GLN A 252 -6.58 28.48 -31.61
C GLN A 252 -6.35 28.46 -30.10
N ALA A 253 -7.30 28.95 -29.30
CA ALA A 253 -7.19 29.04 -27.86
C ALA A 253 -7.15 27.65 -27.19
N GLN A 254 -7.96 26.70 -27.66
CA GLN A 254 -7.99 25.33 -27.13
C GLN A 254 -7.00 24.39 -27.84
N GLY A 255 -6.32 24.84 -28.90
CA GLY A 255 -5.42 24.01 -29.69
C GLY A 255 -6.13 22.84 -30.37
N ILE A 256 -7.37 23.06 -30.83
CA ILE A 256 -8.14 22.04 -31.55
C ILE A 256 -7.41 21.74 -32.87
N PRO A 257 -7.19 20.47 -33.26
CA PRO A 257 -6.40 20.11 -34.44
C PRO A 257 -7.16 20.34 -35.75
N ILE A 258 -7.55 21.60 -36.01
CA ILE A 258 -8.18 22.08 -37.25
C ILE A 258 -7.36 23.27 -37.72
N ASN A 259 -6.95 23.25 -38.98
CA ASN A 259 -6.33 24.41 -39.60
C ASN A 259 -7.38 25.55 -39.70
N PRO A 260 -7.09 26.76 -39.21
CA PRO A 260 -8.04 27.88 -39.26
C PRO A 260 -8.60 28.17 -40.65
N GLU A 261 -7.79 28.04 -41.71
CA GLU A 261 -8.27 28.26 -43.09
C GLU A 261 -9.21 27.15 -43.57
N ASP A 262 -8.98 25.90 -43.16
CA ASP A 262 -9.90 24.81 -43.44
C ASP A 262 -11.21 24.96 -42.65
N ALA A 263 -11.16 25.42 -41.40
CA ALA A 263 -12.34 25.73 -40.59
C ALA A 263 -13.23 26.80 -41.25
N LYS A 264 -12.62 27.90 -41.73
CA LYS A 264 -13.34 28.93 -42.52
C LYS A 264 -14.02 28.33 -43.74
N ARG A 265 -13.30 27.50 -44.49
CA ARG A 265 -13.82 26.85 -45.70
C ARG A 265 -15.02 25.96 -45.38
N TYR A 266 -14.93 25.14 -44.33
CA TYR A 266 -16.02 24.26 -43.89
C TYR A 266 -17.29 25.01 -43.48
N ILE A 267 -17.14 26.14 -42.79
CA ILE A 267 -18.25 27.00 -42.37
C ILE A 267 -18.89 27.67 -43.58
N ALA A 268 -18.09 28.22 -44.51
CA ALA A 268 -18.59 28.84 -45.73
C ALA A 268 -19.38 27.84 -46.61
N GLU A 269 -18.82 26.64 -46.84
CA GLU A 269 -19.49 25.56 -47.58
C GLU A 269 -20.83 25.15 -46.94
N TYR A 270 -20.92 25.17 -45.60
CA TYR A 270 -22.15 24.86 -44.87
C TYR A 270 -23.21 25.95 -45.01
N ASP A 271 -22.83 27.22 -44.89
CA ASP A 271 -23.75 28.35 -45.04
C ASP A 271 -24.28 28.50 -46.47
N GLU A 272 -23.43 28.33 -47.48
CA GLU A 272 -23.83 28.34 -48.90
C GLU A 272 -24.87 27.23 -49.18
N GLY A 273 -24.63 26.02 -48.67
CA GLY A 273 -25.56 24.91 -48.80
C GLY A 273 -26.90 25.13 -48.08
N ARG A 274 -26.91 25.92 -47.00
CA ARG A 274 -28.12 26.27 -46.25
C ARG A 274 -28.95 27.36 -46.93
N GLN A 275 -28.31 28.25 -47.69
CA GLN A 275 -29.00 29.30 -48.46
C GLN A 275 -29.64 28.77 -49.76
N GLN A 276 -29.20 27.61 -50.25
CA GLN A 276 -29.69 26.97 -51.47
C GLN A 276 -30.78 25.90 -51.23
N ALA A 277 -31.07 25.56 -49.97
CA ALA A 277 -32.06 24.56 -49.55
C ALA A 277 -33.33 25.21 -49.00
#